data_AF-D4IP46-F1
#
_entry.id   AF-D4IP46-F1
#
_cell.length_a   1.000
_cell.length_b   1.000
_cell.length_c   1.000
_cell.angle_alpha   90.00
_cell.angle_beta   90.00
_cell.angle_gamma   90.00
#
_symmetry.space_group_name_H-M   'P 1'
#
loop_
_entity.id
_entity.type
_entity.pdbx_description
1 polymer ?
#
loop_
_entity_poly.entity_id
_entity_poly.type
_entity_poly.pdbx_seq_one_letter_code
_entity_poly.pdbx_strand_id
1 'polypeptide(L)' 'MEGMSETVNLFDCLVKANAILFHYTTPDGQEETKKFPLAGFCENYLQLFISM' A
#
# COMPACT_ATOMS: atom_id res chain seq x y z
N MET A 1 -7.31 9.60 27.30
CA MET A 1 -7.92 8.86 26.17
C MET A 1 -6.83 7.96 25.64
N GLU A 2 -6.77 6.70 26.10
CA GLU A 2 -5.92 5.69 25.48
C GLU A 2 -6.46 5.49 24.06
N GLY A 3 -5.70 5.96 23.06
CA GLY A 3 -6.02 5.71 21.67
C GLY A 3 -5.95 4.20 21.46
N MET A 4 -7.09 3.59 21.18
CA MET A 4 -7.16 2.17 20.84
C MET A 4 -6.31 1.98 19.57
N SER A 5 -5.09 1.46 19.72
CA SER A 5 -4.23 1.16 18.58
C SER A 5 -4.80 -0.08 17.89
N GLU A 6 -5.76 0.12 16.99
CA GLU A 6 -6.23 -0.95 16.14
C GLU A 6 -5.06 -1.44 15.29
N THR A 7 -4.65 -2.68 15.54
CA THR A 7 -3.68 -3.35 14.68
C THR A 7 -4.44 -3.80 13.43
N VAL A 8 -4.16 -3.14 12.30
CA VAL A 8 -4.77 -3.47 11.01
C VAL A 8 -3.84 -4.38 10.22
N ASN A 9 -4.38 -5.45 9.63
CA ASN A 9 -3.64 -6.25 8.67
C ASN A 9 -3.64 -5.54 7.32
N LEU A 10 -2.47 -5.02 6.92
CA LEU A 10 -2.30 -4.34 5.65
C LEU A 10 -2.61 -5.27 4.46
N PHE A 11 -2.29 -6.56 4.54
CA PHE A 11 -2.58 -7.49 3.44
C PHE A 11 -4.09 -7.67 3.22
N ASP A 12 -4.89 -7.79 4.29
CA ASP A 12 -6.34 -7.90 4.17
C ASP A 12 -6.96 -6.63 3.58
N CYS A 13 -6.37 -5.47 3.88
CA CYS A 13 -6.77 -4.20 3.27
C CYS A 13 -6.42 -4.17 1.77
N LEU A 14 -5.22 -4.61 1.41
CA LEU A 14 -4.73 -4.63 0.03
C LEU A 14 -5.49 -5.62 -0.86
N VAL A 15 -5.87 -6.79 -0.36
CA VAL A 15 -6.71 -7.76 -1.09
C VAL A 15 -8.08 -7.18 -1.43
N LYS A 16 -8.61 -6.29 -0.59
CA LYS A 16 -9.89 -5.61 -0.81
C LYS A 16 -9.77 -4.31 -1.61
N ALA A 17 -8.56 -3.76 -1.73
CA ALA A 17 -8.31 -2.49 -2.40
C ALA A 17 -7.95 -2.70 -3.87
N ASN A 18 -8.36 -1.76 -4.73
CA ASN A 18 -8.02 -1.80 -6.15
C ASN A 18 -6.66 -1.15 -6.47
N ALA A 19 -6.16 -0.28 -5.59
CA ALA A 19 -4.90 0.44 -5.75
C ALA A 19 -4.37 0.98 -4.41
N ILE A 20 -3.05 1.16 -4.30
CA ILE A 20 -2.39 1.94 -3.25
C ILE A 20 -2.14 3.34 -3.81
N LEU A 21 -2.37 4.38 -3.00
CA LEU A 21 -1.99 5.75 -3.31
C LEU A 21 -0.84 6.18 -2.40
N PHE A 22 0.26 6.61 -3.00
CA PHE A 22 1.37 7.24 -2.28
C PHE A 22 1.30 8.73 -2.50
N HIS A 23 0.97 9.47 -1.44
CA HIS A 23 1.13 10.92 -1.39
C HIS A 23 2.53 11.21 -0.87
N TYR A 24 3.31 11.99 -1.60
CA TYR A 24 4.66 12.36 -1.18
C TYR A 24 5.02 13.73 -1.72
N THR A 25 5.97 14.36 -1.05
CA THR A 25 6.61 15.57 -1.53
C THR A 25 7.91 15.17 -2.22
N THR A 26 8.10 15.60 -3.46
CA THR A 26 9.33 15.39 -4.20
C THR A 26 10.49 16.18 -3.56
N PRO A 27 11.75 15.85 -3.85
CA PRO A 27 12.90 16.58 -3.33
C PRO A 27 12.91 18.09 -3.68
N ASP A 28 12.30 18.46 -4.81
CA ASP A 28 12.10 19.84 -5.24
C ASP A 28 10.86 20.51 -4.62
N GLY A 29 10.16 19.82 -3.71
CA GLY A 29 9.07 20.39 -2.90
C GLY A 29 7.68 20.26 -3.52
N GLN A 30 7.50 19.52 -4.61
CA GLN A 30 6.20 19.34 -5.25
C GLN A 30 5.41 18.21 -4.60
N GLU A 31 4.13 18.44 -4.34
CA GLU A 31 3.25 17.36 -3.87
C GLU A 31 2.81 16.51 -5.06
N GLU A 32 3.09 15.21 -4.98
CA GLU A 32 2.70 14.23 -5.98
C GLU A 32 1.88 13.11 -5.37
N THR A 33 1.07 12.48 -6.22
CA THR A 33 0.33 11.26 -5.88
C THR A 33 0.64 10.18 -6.90
N LYS A 34 1.28 9.09 -6.46
CA LYS A 34 1.48 7.89 -7.28
C LYS A 34 0.38 6.88 -6.98
N LYS A 35 -0.37 6.50 -8.02
CA LYS A 35 -1.32 5.40 -7.97
C LYS A 35 -0.66 4.11 -8.42
N PHE A 36 -0.64 3.13 -7.53
CA PHE A 36 -0.15 1.79 -7.83
C PHE A 36 -1.33 0.82 -7.93
N PRO A 37 -1.70 0.35 -9.12
CA PRO A 37 -2.81 -0.58 -9.28
C PRO A 37 -2.47 -1.95 -8.65
N LEU A 38 -3.44 -2.54 -7.96
CA LEU A 38 -3.31 -3.86 -7.32
C LEU A 38 -3.94 -4.98 -8.14
N ALA A 39 -4.37 -4.70 -9.38
CA ALA A 39 -4.82 -5.73 -10.30
C ALA A 39 -3.69 -6.75 -10.53
N GLY A 40 -3.92 -8.02 -10.20
CA GLY A 40 -2.89 -9.07 -10.25
C GLY A 40 -1.87 -9.02 -9.10
N PHE A 41 -2.12 -8.26 -8.02
CA PHE A 41 -1.25 -8.21 -6.82
C PHE A 41 -1.04 -9.59 -6.21
N CYS A 42 -2.11 -10.35 -6.01
CA CYS A 42 -2.03 -11.72 -5.49
C CYS A 42 -1.25 -12.67 -6.42
N GLU A 43 -1.24 -12.40 -7.73
CA GLU A 43 -0.64 -13.29 -8.72
C GLU A 43 0.86 -13.02 -8.90
N ASN A 44 1.27 -11.74 -8.95
CA ASN A 44 2.64 -11.34 -9.32
C ASN A 44 3.48 -10.83 -8.14
N TYR A 45 2.86 -10.18 -7.15
CA TYR A 45 3.61 -9.51 -6.07
C TYR A 45 3.78 -10.37 -4.83
N LEU A 46 2.85 -11.29 -4.52
CA LEU A 46 3.03 -12.25 -3.43
C LEU A 46 4.26 -13.15 -3.65
N GLN A 47 4.56 -13.50 -4.90
CA GLN A 47 5.75 -14.30 -5.23
C GLN A 47 7.04 -13.59 -4.82
N LEU A 48 7.13 -12.26 -4.99
CA LEU A 48 8.32 -11.46 -4.62
C LEU A 48 8.57 -11.43 -3.10
N PHE A 49 7.51 -11.48 -2.28
CA PHE A 49 7.64 -11.51 -0.82
C PHE A 49 7.92 -12.91 -0.25
N ILE A 50 7.43 -13.97 -0.92
CA ILE A 50 7.71 -15.36 -0.52
C ILE A 50 9.10 -15.82 -0.99
N SER A 51 9.64 -15.21 -2.06
CA SER A 51 10.96 -15.54 -2.61
C SER A 51 12.15 -14.85 -1.92
N MET A 52 11.90 -14.07 -0.85
CA MET A 52 12.93 -13.32 -0.13
C MET A 52 13.39 -14.04 1.14
#